data_AF-A0AAD7UZS7-F1
#
_entry.id   AF-A0AAD7UZS7-F1
#
_cell.length_a   1.000
_cell.length_b   1.000
_cell.length_c   1.000
_cell.angle_alpha   90.00
_cell.angle_beta   90.00
_cell.angle_gamma   90.00
#
_symmetry.space_group_name_H-M   'P 1'
#
loop_
_entity.id
_entity.type
_entity.pdbx_description
1 polymer ?
#
loop_
_entity_poly.entity_id
_entity_poly.type
_entity_poly.pdbx_seq_one_letter_code
_entity_poly.pdbx_strand_id
1 'polypeptide(L)'
;MTEELPEAVEKIIGPSSSLQYGDTLMTLLATLWWRPVTAFEALRDHPGAVNRPPGALFISTTHASVAASCDTISRWLRKVVSHSITSSSSSRQPTIRSVASDLALLRGVPLDDVITHGNWASSMMFDNHYRRSRHISSDITSSVLPCSSSSPSA
;
A
#
# COMPACT_ATOMS: atom_id res chain seq x y z
N MET A 1 36.27 -17.20 -18.31
CA MET A 1 35.11 -16.63 -19.02
C MET A 1 34.24 -15.97 -17.97
N THR A 2 34.64 -14.79 -17.48
CA THR A 2 34.25 -13.44 -17.99
C THR A 2 32.75 -13.23 -17.76
N GLU A 3 32.36 -12.60 -16.64
CA GLU A 3 32.20 -11.13 -16.50
C GLU A 3 31.08 -10.61 -17.41
N GLU A 4 29.81 -10.77 -17.01
CA GLU A 4 28.62 -10.20 -17.68
C GLU A 4 27.51 -9.94 -16.64
N LEU A 5 27.84 -9.22 -15.57
CA LEU A 5 26.86 -8.72 -14.59
C LEU A 5 26.97 -7.22 -14.22
N PRO A 6 28.02 -6.44 -14.60
CA PRO A 6 28.03 -5.02 -14.24
C PRO A 6 27.23 -4.11 -15.19
N GLU A 7 26.98 -4.47 -16.45
CA GLU A 7 26.33 -3.55 -17.42
C GLU A 7 24.85 -3.25 -17.12
N ALA A 8 24.12 -4.20 -16.53
CA ALA A 8 22.71 -3.98 -16.20
C ALA A 8 22.51 -2.99 -15.03
N VAL A 9 23.54 -2.82 -14.19
CA VAL A 9 23.51 -1.98 -12.99
C VAL A 9 23.88 -0.54 -13.32
N GLU A 10 24.83 -0.35 -14.25
CA GLU A 10 25.30 0.97 -14.70
C GLU A 10 24.28 1.68 -15.61
N LYS A 11 23.50 0.93 -16.40
CA LYS A 11 22.48 1.51 -17.30
C LYS A 11 21.28 2.13 -16.57
N ILE A 12 21.07 1.81 -15.31
CA ILE A 12 19.94 2.31 -14.49
C ILE A 12 20.36 3.51 -13.64
N ILE A 13 21.64 3.61 -13.27
CA ILE A 13 22.14 4.61 -12.34
C ILE A 13 23.14 5.49 -13.08
N GLY A 14 22.69 6.66 -13.53
CA GLY A 14 23.58 7.71 -14.04
C GLY A 14 24.69 8.04 -13.03
N PRO A 15 25.84 8.55 -13.48
CA PRO A 15 27.06 8.56 -12.67
C PRO A 15 27.01 9.72 -11.67
N SER A 16 26.51 9.45 -10.46
CA SER A 16 26.95 10.05 -9.19
C SER A 16 25.88 9.84 -8.13
N SER A 17 26.03 8.80 -7.31
CA SER A 17 25.40 8.76 -5.99
C SER A 17 26.17 7.74 -5.15
N SER A 18 27.05 8.25 -4.29
CA SER A 18 27.84 7.50 -3.32
C SER A 18 26.99 6.97 -2.16
N LEU A 19 25.94 6.20 -2.46
CA LEU A 19 25.15 5.49 -1.46
C LEU A 19 25.68 4.07 -1.32
N GLN A 20 26.02 3.70 -0.08
CA GLN A 20 26.66 2.44 0.27
C GLN A 20 25.88 1.23 -0.26
N TYR A 21 26.57 0.42 -1.06
CA TYR A 21 26.08 -0.79 -1.74
C TYR A 21 25.27 -1.76 -0.83
N GLY A 22 25.57 -1.78 0.48
CA GLY A 22 24.85 -2.60 1.47
C GLY A 22 23.42 -2.14 1.75
N ASP A 23 23.17 -0.84 1.79
CA ASP A 23 21.83 -0.27 2.05
C ASP A 23 20.94 -0.40 0.82
N THR A 24 21.54 -0.27 -0.36
CA THR A 24 20.84 -0.45 -1.63
C THR A 24 20.39 -1.89 -1.83
N LEU A 25 21.23 -2.89 -1.47
CA LEU A 25 20.90 -4.31 -1.57
C LEU A 25 19.77 -4.73 -0.60
N MET A 26 19.84 -4.29 0.66
CA MET A 26 18.77 -4.59 1.62
C MET A 26 17.46 -3.90 1.26
N THR A 27 17.53 -2.67 0.74
CA THR A 27 16.36 -1.97 0.21
C THR A 27 15.82 -2.62 -1.07
N LEU A 28 16.69 -3.12 -1.96
CA LEU A 28 16.32 -3.89 -3.15
C LEU A 28 15.66 -5.22 -2.80
N LEU A 29 16.18 -5.95 -1.83
CA LEU A 29 15.61 -7.21 -1.36
C LEU A 29 14.25 -6.99 -0.67
N ALA A 30 14.16 -5.95 0.18
CA ALA A 30 12.89 -5.56 0.81
C ALA A 30 11.84 -5.08 -0.21
N THR A 31 12.26 -4.37 -1.27
CA THR A 31 11.37 -3.92 -2.34
C THR A 31 11.03 -5.03 -3.33
N LEU A 32 11.89 -6.04 -3.53
CA LEU A 32 11.59 -7.21 -4.35
C LEU A 32 10.41 -8.01 -3.79
N TRP A 33 10.34 -8.15 -2.46
CA TRP A 33 9.26 -8.88 -1.79
C TRP A 33 7.94 -8.09 -1.77
N TRP A 34 8.01 -6.76 -1.96
CA TRP A 34 6.84 -5.91 -2.14
C TRP A 34 6.28 -5.93 -3.57
N ARG A 35 6.95 -6.61 -4.52
CA ARG A 35 6.44 -6.75 -5.89
C ARG A 35 5.36 -7.84 -5.93
N PRO A 36 4.12 -7.50 -6.31
CA PRO A 36 3.04 -8.48 -6.37
C PRO A 36 3.36 -9.69 -7.26
N VAL A 37 4.14 -9.46 -8.33
CA VAL A 37 4.56 -10.51 -9.27
C VAL A 37 5.49 -11.51 -8.60
N THR A 38 6.51 -11.05 -7.88
CA THR A 38 7.46 -11.95 -7.19
C THR A 38 6.78 -12.72 -6.06
N ALA A 39 5.88 -12.09 -5.31
CA ALA A 39 5.07 -12.77 -4.31
C ALA A 39 4.15 -13.84 -4.95
N PHE A 40 3.60 -13.55 -6.13
CA PHE A 40 2.80 -14.50 -6.89
C PHE A 40 3.62 -15.67 -7.42
N GLU A 41 4.81 -15.42 -7.97
CA GLU A 41 5.74 -16.45 -8.42
C GLU A 41 6.13 -17.38 -7.28
N ALA A 42 6.48 -16.82 -6.12
CA ALA A 42 6.77 -17.61 -4.93
C ALA A 42 5.57 -18.47 -4.50
N LEU A 43 4.34 -17.95 -4.60
CA LEU A 43 3.12 -18.72 -4.30
C LEU A 43 2.84 -19.79 -5.36
N ARG A 44 3.08 -19.51 -6.64
CA ARG A 44 2.93 -20.44 -7.78
C ARG A 44 3.86 -21.64 -7.62
N ASP A 45 5.12 -21.38 -7.29
CA ASP A 45 6.17 -22.39 -7.23
C ASP A 45 6.25 -23.06 -5.85
N HIS A 46 5.38 -22.67 -4.91
CA HIS A 46 5.37 -23.20 -3.55
C HIS A 46 5.03 -24.70 -3.55
N PRO A 47 5.79 -25.57 -2.84
CA PRO A 47 5.55 -27.02 -2.81
C PRO A 47 4.17 -27.40 -2.25
N GLY A 48 3.63 -26.57 -1.36
CA GLY A 48 2.27 -26.71 -0.86
C GLY A 48 1.19 -26.36 -1.89
N ALA A 49 1.51 -25.68 -2.99
CA ALA A 49 0.56 -25.25 -4.02
C ALA A 49 0.50 -26.18 -5.25
N VAL A 50 1.20 -27.32 -5.21
CA VAL A 50 1.27 -28.29 -6.33
C VAL A 50 -0.11 -28.77 -6.80
N ASN A 51 -1.06 -28.91 -5.87
CA ASN A 51 -2.43 -29.37 -6.17
C ASN A 51 -3.41 -28.23 -6.48
N ARG A 52 -2.92 -27.04 -6.85
CA ARG A 52 -3.75 -25.86 -7.09
C ARG A 52 -4.84 -26.14 -8.15
N PRO A 53 -6.10 -25.77 -7.89
CA PRO A 53 -7.15 -25.92 -8.89
C PRO A 53 -6.90 -25.01 -10.10
N PRO A 54 -7.19 -25.48 -11.32
CA PRO A 54 -6.92 -24.72 -12.55
C PRO A 54 -7.66 -23.38 -12.53
N GLY A 55 -6.95 -22.30 -12.87
CA GLY A 55 -7.51 -20.93 -12.90
C GLY A 55 -7.60 -20.23 -11.54
N ALA A 56 -7.31 -20.89 -10.41
CA ALA A 56 -7.33 -20.24 -9.10
C ALA A 56 -6.00 -19.56 -8.77
N LEU A 57 -6.01 -18.25 -8.52
CA LEU A 57 -4.82 -17.50 -8.06
C LEU A 57 -4.58 -17.66 -6.55
N PHE A 58 -5.66 -17.71 -5.77
CA PHE A 58 -5.61 -17.83 -4.32
C PHE A 58 -6.11 -19.21 -3.89
N ILE A 59 -5.34 -19.90 -3.05
CA ILE A 59 -5.65 -21.23 -2.52
C ILE A 59 -5.86 -21.18 -1.01
N SER A 60 -6.67 -22.08 -0.47
CA SER A 60 -6.83 -22.21 0.98
C SER A 60 -5.53 -22.65 1.63
N THR A 61 -5.21 -22.10 2.81
CA THR A 61 -4.04 -22.50 3.60
C THR A 61 -4.20 -23.86 4.26
N THR A 62 -5.43 -24.37 4.36
CA THR A 62 -5.71 -25.69 4.96
C THR A 62 -5.76 -26.81 3.92
N HIS A 63 -6.26 -26.51 2.72
CA HIS A 63 -6.43 -27.46 1.63
C HIS A 63 -6.01 -26.79 0.33
N ALA A 64 -4.78 -27.06 -0.11
CA ALA A 64 -4.19 -26.43 -1.29
C ALA A 64 -4.88 -26.80 -2.62
N SER A 65 -5.74 -27.83 -2.61
CA SER A 65 -6.59 -28.23 -3.72
C SER A 65 -7.86 -27.38 -3.87
N VAL A 66 -8.11 -26.45 -2.94
CA VAL A 66 -9.32 -25.64 -2.89
C VAL A 66 -9.00 -24.17 -3.08
N ALA A 67 -9.71 -23.51 -3.99
CA ALA A 67 -9.61 -22.07 -4.19
C ALA A 67 -10.09 -21.33 -2.92
N ALA A 68 -9.40 -20.26 -2.56
CA ALA A 68 -9.78 -19.45 -1.40
C ALA A 68 -11.11 -18.73 -1.68
N SER A 69 -12.09 -18.88 -0.78
CA SER A 69 -13.36 -18.16 -0.89
C SER A 69 -13.20 -16.67 -0.57
N CYS A 70 -14.13 -15.85 -1.06
CA CYS A 70 -14.19 -14.42 -0.75
C CYS A 70 -14.19 -14.14 0.77
N ASP A 71 -14.90 -14.96 1.55
CA ASP A 71 -14.91 -14.85 3.02
C ASP A 71 -13.56 -15.12 3.65
N THR A 72 -12.82 -16.09 3.11
CA THR A 72 -11.49 -16.45 3.59
C THR A 72 -10.49 -15.34 3.31
N ILE A 73 -10.47 -14.85 2.08
CA ILE A 73 -9.63 -13.72 1.69
C ILE A 73 -9.98 -12.48 2.52
N SER A 74 -11.27 -12.20 2.71
CA SER A 74 -11.74 -11.06 3.51
C SER A 74 -11.27 -11.14 4.97
N ARG A 75 -11.26 -12.35 5.57
CA ARG A 75 -10.72 -12.56 6.92
C ARG A 75 -9.22 -12.32 6.98
N TRP A 76 -8.46 -12.80 6.00
CA TRP A 76 -7.01 -12.54 5.92
C TRP A 76 -6.70 -11.05 5.79
N LEU A 77 -7.41 -10.37 4.90
CA LEU A 77 -7.26 -8.92 4.69
C LEU A 77 -7.57 -8.12 5.95
N ARG A 78 -8.68 -8.42 6.64
CA ARG A 78 -9.01 -7.76 7.92
C ARG A 78 -7.92 -7.99 8.96
N LYS A 79 -7.39 -9.22 9.05
CA LYS A 79 -6.31 -9.55 9.99
C LYS A 79 -5.05 -8.73 9.67
N VAL A 80 -4.64 -8.62 8.40
CA VAL A 80 -3.47 -7.81 8.03
C VAL A 80 -3.69 -6.35 8.41
N VAL A 81 -4.82 -5.77 8.00
CA VAL A 81 -5.16 -4.37 8.29
C VAL A 81 -5.23 -4.10 9.79
N SER A 82 -5.83 -5.00 10.58
CA SER A 82 -5.93 -4.82 12.03
C SER A 82 -4.58 -4.87 12.74
N HIS A 83 -3.61 -5.64 12.22
CA HIS A 83 -2.25 -5.66 12.78
C HIS A 83 -1.43 -4.44 12.37
N SER A 84 -1.66 -3.89 11.16
CA SER A 84 -0.94 -2.72 10.66
C SER A 84 -1.48 -1.39 11.19
N ILE A 85 -2.76 -1.33 11.54
CA ILE A 85 -3.40 -0.13 12.06
C ILE A 85 -3.44 -0.23 13.58
N THR A 86 -2.37 0.23 14.21
CA THR A 86 -2.37 0.54 15.64
C THR A 86 -3.24 1.77 15.85
N SER A 87 -4.55 1.62 16.05
CA SER A 87 -5.36 2.77 16.45
C SER A 87 -6.43 2.40 17.47
N SER A 88 -6.13 2.87 18.67
CA SER A 88 -7.03 3.37 19.69
C SER A 88 -8.34 3.95 19.14
N SER A 89 -9.39 3.71 19.94
CA SER A 89 -10.73 4.29 19.92
C SER A 89 -11.65 3.92 18.74
N SER A 90 -12.70 3.16 19.10
CA SER A 90 -14.09 3.03 18.61
C SER A 90 -14.52 3.38 17.16
N SER A 91 -13.65 3.82 16.27
CA SER A 91 -13.97 4.13 14.87
C SER A 91 -13.95 2.87 14.00
N ARG A 92 -14.89 2.81 13.05
CA ARG A 92 -14.99 1.70 12.09
C ARG A 92 -13.67 1.59 11.32
N GLN A 93 -13.06 0.40 11.32
CA GLN A 93 -11.80 0.16 10.62
C GLN A 93 -11.91 0.57 9.13
N PRO A 94 -10.88 1.21 8.57
CA PRO A 94 -10.80 1.49 7.15
C PRO A 94 -11.05 0.25 6.30
N THR A 95 -11.79 0.40 5.20
CA THR A 95 -11.70 -0.61 4.13
C THR A 95 -10.38 -0.41 3.39
N ILE A 96 -9.73 -1.50 2.96
CA ILE A 96 -8.50 -1.44 2.15
C ILE A 96 -8.73 -0.59 0.91
N ARG A 97 -9.89 -0.75 0.27
CA ARG A 97 -10.30 0.04 -0.89
C ARG A 97 -10.27 1.55 -0.62
N SER A 98 -10.78 1.98 0.52
CA SER A 98 -10.75 3.39 0.94
C SER A 98 -9.32 3.88 1.16
N VAL A 99 -8.48 3.12 1.87
CA VAL A 99 -7.07 3.49 2.11
C VAL A 99 -6.29 3.57 0.80
N ALA A 100 -6.44 2.58 -0.06
CA ALA A 100 -5.75 2.54 -1.35
C ALA A 100 -6.18 3.69 -2.27
N SER A 101 -7.48 3.98 -2.34
CA SER A 101 -8.02 5.09 -3.14
C SER A 101 -7.52 6.45 -2.64
N ASP A 102 -7.50 6.65 -1.32
CA ASP A 102 -7.00 7.88 -0.69
C ASP A 102 -5.49 8.06 -0.95
N LEU A 103 -4.70 6.99 -0.80
CA LEU A 103 -3.27 6.99 -1.11
C LEU A 103 -2.98 7.22 -2.59
N ALA A 104 -3.80 6.70 -3.50
CA ALA A 104 -3.66 6.95 -4.94
C ALA A 104 -3.89 8.44 -5.25
N LEU A 105 -4.94 9.03 -4.66
CA LEU A 105 -5.22 10.46 -4.81
C LEU A 105 -4.10 11.32 -4.25
N LEU A 106 -3.55 10.98 -3.07
CA LEU A 106 -2.39 11.67 -2.48
C LEU A 106 -1.12 11.57 -3.35
N ARG A 107 -1.01 10.54 -4.20
CA ARG A 107 0.08 10.40 -5.18
C ARG A 107 -0.22 11.05 -6.53
N GLY A 108 -1.29 11.84 -6.62
CA GLY A 108 -1.63 12.60 -7.83
C GLY A 108 -2.35 11.78 -8.91
N VAL A 109 -2.85 10.59 -8.59
CA VAL A 109 -3.74 9.86 -9.52
C VAL A 109 -5.02 10.70 -9.71
N PRO A 110 -5.48 10.94 -10.96
CA PRO A 110 -6.69 11.70 -11.22
C PRO A 110 -7.89 11.16 -10.46
N LEU A 111 -8.76 12.05 -9.98
CA LEU A 111 -9.93 11.65 -9.19
C LEU A 111 -10.85 10.71 -9.98
N ASP A 112 -11.09 10.98 -11.27
CA ASP A 112 -11.93 10.12 -12.12
C ASP A 112 -11.37 8.71 -12.27
N ASP A 113 -10.05 8.57 -12.31
CA ASP A 113 -9.40 7.26 -12.30
C ASP A 113 -9.59 6.58 -10.94
N VAL A 114 -9.45 7.30 -9.83
CA VAL A 114 -9.71 6.75 -8.49
C VAL A 114 -11.16 6.30 -8.33
N ILE A 115 -12.13 7.06 -8.86
CA ILE A 115 -13.56 6.71 -8.84
C ILE A 115 -13.81 5.45 -9.65
N THR A 116 -13.30 5.39 -10.88
CA THR A 116 -13.46 4.26 -11.79
C THR A 116 -12.79 2.99 -11.26
N HIS A 117 -11.49 3.06 -10.93
CA HIS A 117 -10.72 1.91 -10.45
C HIS A 117 -11.15 1.47 -9.05
N GLY A 118 -11.61 2.40 -8.22
CA GLY A 118 -12.16 2.12 -6.90
C GLY A 118 -13.59 1.58 -6.94
N ASN A 119 -14.25 1.53 -8.10
CA ASN A 119 -15.66 1.14 -8.25
C ASN A 119 -16.56 1.90 -7.25
N TRP A 120 -16.38 3.21 -7.17
CA TRP A 120 -17.19 4.09 -6.32
C TRP A 120 -18.43 4.53 -7.09
N ALA A 121 -19.58 4.61 -6.41
CA ALA A 121 -20.83 5.01 -7.07
C ALA A 121 -20.79 6.46 -7.58
N SER A 122 -20.02 7.33 -6.90
CA SER A 122 -19.75 8.71 -7.34
C SER A 122 -18.54 9.29 -6.62
N SER A 123 -18.01 10.38 -7.17
CA SER A 123 -16.96 11.19 -6.52
C SER A 123 -17.39 11.69 -5.14
N MET A 124 -18.63 12.17 -5.01
CA MET A 124 -19.18 12.63 -3.73
C MET A 124 -19.29 11.50 -2.69
N MET A 125 -19.66 10.29 -3.10
CA MET A 125 -19.70 9.14 -2.20
C MET A 125 -18.30 8.83 -1.63
N PHE A 126 -17.29 8.82 -2.50
CA PHE A 126 -15.90 8.62 -2.11
C PHE A 126 -15.42 9.74 -1.18
N ASP A 127 -15.59 11.01 -1.57
CA ASP A 127 -15.07 12.17 -0.83
C ASP A 127 -15.75 12.36 0.54
N ASN A 128 -17.03 12.01 0.68
CA ASN A 128 -17.76 12.15 1.95
C ASN A 128 -17.53 10.99 2.93
N HIS A 129 -17.39 9.76 2.43
CA HIS A 129 -17.43 8.56 3.29
C HIS A 129 -16.14 7.76 3.33
N TYR A 130 -15.22 7.99 2.37
CA TYR A 130 -14.07 7.11 2.17
C TYR A 130 -12.74 7.84 1.99
N ARG A 131 -12.72 9.14 1.68
CA ARG A 131 -11.51 9.95 1.63
C ARG A 131 -11.05 10.31 3.03
N ARG A 132 -9.88 9.82 3.42
CA ARG A 132 -9.33 10.00 4.78
C ARG A 132 -8.54 11.28 4.91
N SER A 133 -7.85 11.68 3.84
CA SER A 133 -7.08 12.93 3.82
C SER A 133 -7.94 14.16 4.11
N ARG A 134 -9.27 14.09 3.88
CA ARG A 134 -10.23 15.16 4.15
C ARG A 134 -10.31 15.54 5.63
N HIS A 135 -10.07 14.59 6.55
CA HIS A 135 -10.14 14.82 7.99
C HIS A 135 -8.80 15.26 8.63
N ILE A 136 -7.70 15.28 7.87
CA ILE A 136 -6.36 15.57 8.40
C ILE A 136 -6.06 17.09 8.44
N SER A 137 -6.86 17.89 7.74
CA SER A 137 -6.64 19.34 7.65
C SER A 137 -7.87 20.07 8.12
N SER A 138 -7.88 20.43 9.41
CA SER A 138 -8.04 21.83 9.79
C SER A 138 -8.12 21.95 11.31
N ASP A 139 -7.00 22.26 11.96
CA ASP A 139 -7.11 23.14 13.11
C ASP A 139 -7.44 24.53 12.56
N ILE A 140 -8.73 24.74 12.28
CA ILE A 140 -9.27 26.00 11.76
C ILE A 140 -8.87 27.14 12.72
N THR A 141 -8.78 26.83 14.01
CA THR A 141 -8.41 27.75 15.08
C THR A 141 -7.04 28.39 14.85
N SER A 142 -6.00 27.59 14.54
CA SER A 142 -4.66 28.13 14.26
C SER A 142 -4.54 28.81 12.90
N SER A 143 -5.40 28.49 11.94
CA SER A 143 -5.46 29.20 10.66
C SER A 143 -6.20 30.55 10.74
N VAL A 144 -7.16 30.70 11.65
CA VAL A 144 -8.01 31.89 11.76
C VAL A 144 -7.51 32.84 12.84
N LEU A 145 -6.94 32.33 13.93
CA LEU A 145 -6.37 33.14 15.00
C LEU A 145 -4.84 33.19 14.84
N PRO A 146 -4.27 34.22 14.18
CA PRO A 146 -2.85 34.49 14.35
C PRO A 146 -2.64 34.74 15.84
N CYS A 147 -1.87 33.89 16.50
CA CYS A 147 -1.51 34.06 17.90
C CYS A 147 -0.74 35.37 18.03
N SER A 148 -1.42 36.46 18.38
CA SER A 148 -0.79 37.73 18.71
C SER A 148 -0.17 37.58 20.10
N SER A 149 1.04 37.04 20.14
CA SER A 149 1.92 37.15 21.30
C SER A 149 2.39 38.60 21.40
N SER A 150 1.53 39.50 21.88
CA SER A 150 1.97 40.80 22.37
C SER A 150 2.60 40.58 23.74
N SER A 151 3.92 40.45 23.78
CA SER A 151 4.69 40.54 25.02
C SER A 151 4.49 41.92 25.63
N PRO A 152 4.06 42.06 26.89
CA PRO A 152 4.13 43.33 27.58
C PRO A 152 5.60 43.63 27.91
N SER A 153 6.13 44.73 27.33
CA SER A 153 7.37 45.34 27.79
C SER A 153 7.22 45.78 29.25
N ALA A 154 8.18 45.37 30.08
CA ALA A 154 8.52 46.02 31.33
C ALA A 154 10.01 46.38 31.28
#